data_AF-A0A2V8SDT6-F1
#
_entry.id   AF-A0A2V8SDT6-F1
#
_cell.length_a   1.000
_cell.length_b   1.000
_cell.length_c   1.000
_cell.angle_alpha   90.00
_cell.angle_beta   90.00
_cell.angle_gamma   90.00
#
_symmetry.space_group_name_H-M   'P 1'
#
loop_
_entity.id
_entity.type
_entity.pdbx_description
1 polymer ?
#
loop_
_entity_poly.entity_id
_entity_poly.type
_entity_poly.pdbx_seq_one_letter_code
_entity_poly.pdbx_strand_id
1 'polypeptide(L)'
;MNNLAYTSQDPATIGPKVEEKVREEVGASAPVPYQVETGEAATVSVGSFLDDVAGALVGGKDETLFRLHFDLAQPRPAHLQVSVNRQGVGSHVGLLLYTAKLSKSGGGEVALEDPKFLGKSKFTGDGAVCGKLNANGELIKRANSFARVESQSGGLTLKIKRCCRVVPHENGSMLVIATLPRPVKMGFGAAIDAKDFFDIADMIEAAL
;
A
#
# COMPACT_ATOMS: atom_id res chain seq x y z
N MET A 1 -11.98 10.03 -15.69
CA MET A 1 -11.30 10.83 -14.64
C MET A 1 -11.91 10.41 -13.31
N ASN A 2 -11.13 9.73 -12.47
CA ASN A 2 -11.61 9.12 -11.24
C ASN A 2 -10.63 9.50 -10.12
N ASN A 3 -11.13 10.15 -9.07
CA ASN A 3 -10.38 10.51 -7.86
C ASN A 3 -10.42 9.40 -6.81
N LEU A 4 -10.84 8.20 -7.21
CA LEU A 4 -11.10 7.04 -6.36
C LEU A 4 -12.19 7.31 -5.30
N ALA A 5 -13.14 8.19 -5.64
CA ALA A 5 -14.40 8.34 -4.93
C ALA A 5 -15.57 8.00 -5.85
N TYR A 6 -16.60 7.39 -5.30
CA TYR A 6 -17.70 6.78 -6.04
C TYR A 6 -19.04 7.15 -5.42
N THR A 7 -20.05 7.33 -6.26
CA THR A 7 -21.44 7.55 -5.83
C THR A 7 -22.17 6.25 -5.50
N SER A 8 -21.44 5.13 -5.38
CA SER A 8 -21.94 3.80 -5.06
C SER A 8 -21.19 3.25 -3.86
N GLN A 9 -21.78 2.27 -3.18
CA GLN A 9 -21.19 1.49 -2.10
C GLN A 9 -21.10 0.00 -2.47
N ASP A 10 -21.51 -0.37 -3.68
CA ASP A 10 -21.56 -1.75 -4.15
C ASP A 10 -20.20 -2.19 -4.73
N PRO A 11 -19.59 -3.29 -4.21
CA PRO A 11 -18.31 -3.79 -4.70
C PRO A 11 -18.35 -4.22 -6.17
N ALA A 12 -19.50 -4.67 -6.71
CA ALA A 12 -19.61 -5.01 -8.13
C ALA A 12 -19.50 -3.79 -9.05
N THR A 13 -19.88 -2.61 -8.54
CA THR A 13 -19.74 -1.33 -9.25
C THR A 13 -18.34 -0.72 -9.12
N ILE A 14 -17.71 -0.87 -7.95
CA ILE A 14 -16.45 -0.21 -7.59
C ILE A 14 -15.24 -1.04 -7.98
N GLY A 15 -15.30 -2.36 -7.74
CA GLY A 15 -14.22 -3.31 -8.02
C GLY A 15 -13.63 -3.15 -9.43
N PRO A 16 -14.45 -3.19 -10.50
CA PRO A 16 -13.95 -3.05 -11.86
C PRO A 16 -13.25 -1.70 -12.14
N LYS A 17 -13.67 -0.62 -11.47
CA LYS A 17 -13.07 0.71 -11.64
C LYS A 17 -11.74 0.85 -10.90
N VAL A 18 -11.60 0.17 -9.76
CA VAL A 18 -10.33 0.09 -9.04
C VAL A 18 -9.39 -0.85 -9.79
N GLU A 19 -9.88 -1.98 -10.29
CA GLU A 19 -9.14 -2.91 -11.14
C GLU A 19 -8.58 -2.22 -12.37
N GLU A 20 -9.39 -1.47 -13.11
CA GLU A 20 -8.94 -0.74 -14.30
C GLU A 20 -7.76 0.18 -13.96
N LYS A 21 -7.84 0.86 -12.81
CA LYS A 21 -6.78 1.73 -12.31
C LYS A 21 -5.51 0.96 -11.92
N VAL A 22 -5.66 -0.17 -11.24
CA VAL A 22 -4.54 -1.07 -10.90
C VAL A 22 -3.87 -1.56 -12.19
N ARG A 23 -4.65 -2.10 -13.12
CA ARG A 23 -4.20 -2.63 -14.40
C ARG A 23 -3.42 -1.60 -15.21
N GLU A 24 -3.93 -0.38 -15.33
CA GLU A 24 -3.24 0.73 -15.99
C GLU A 24 -1.89 1.04 -15.34
N GLU A 25 -1.83 1.12 -14.00
CA GLU A 25 -0.61 1.51 -13.29
C GLU A 25 0.45 0.41 -13.22
N VAL A 26 0.05 -0.86 -13.20
CA VAL A 26 0.99 -2.00 -13.30
C VAL A 26 1.35 -2.34 -14.75
N GLY A 27 0.69 -1.71 -15.73
CA GLY A 27 0.93 -1.95 -17.16
C GLY A 27 0.42 -3.31 -17.66
N ALA A 28 -0.56 -3.91 -16.98
CA ALA A 28 -1.11 -5.20 -17.36
C ALA A 28 -2.02 -5.08 -18.61
N SER A 29 -1.81 -5.98 -19.57
CA SER A 29 -2.59 -6.03 -20.81
C SER A 29 -3.92 -6.79 -20.68
N ALA A 30 -4.07 -7.58 -19.61
CA ALA A 30 -5.27 -8.34 -19.29
C ALA A 30 -5.83 -7.92 -17.92
N PRO A 31 -7.13 -8.17 -17.64
CA PRO A 31 -7.73 -7.92 -16.34
C PRO A 31 -6.92 -8.54 -15.19
N VAL A 32 -6.71 -7.77 -14.13
CA VAL A 32 -6.04 -8.21 -12.91
C VAL A 32 -7.07 -8.91 -12.02
N PRO A 33 -6.86 -10.19 -11.63
CA PRO A 33 -7.79 -10.88 -10.75
C PRO A 33 -7.82 -10.22 -9.38
N TYR A 34 -9.03 -10.12 -8.80
CA TYR A 34 -9.20 -9.64 -7.44
C TYR A 34 -10.32 -10.36 -6.69
N GLN A 35 -10.20 -10.39 -5.38
CA GLN A 35 -11.22 -10.89 -4.46
C GLN A 35 -11.84 -9.74 -3.68
N VAL A 36 -13.12 -9.87 -3.33
CA VAL A 36 -13.83 -8.91 -2.48
C VAL A 36 -13.99 -9.54 -1.11
N GLU A 37 -13.53 -8.84 -0.08
CA GLU A 37 -13.75 -9.21 1.32
C GLU A 37 -14.74 -8.21 1.95
N THR A 38 -15.88 -8.70 2.42
CA THR A 38 -16.93 -7.90 3.07
C THR A 38 -17.01 -8.22 4.57
N GLY A 39 -16.93 -7.21 5.44
CA GLY A 39 -17.05 -7.38 6.90
C GLY A 39 -15.81 -7.98 7.60
N GLU A 40 -15.82 -8.04 8.93
CA GLU A 40 -14.76 -8.67 9.76
C GLU A 40 -14.82 -10.19 9.61
N ALA A 41 -14.24 -10.74 8.53
CA ALA A 41 -14.14 -12.18 8.36
C ALA A 41 -12.70 -12.58 8.05
N ALA A 42 -11.89 -12.63 9.11
CA ALA A 42 -10.57 -13.25 9.09
C ALA A 42 -10.69 -14.77 8.91
N THR A 43 -10.48 -15.26 7.69
CA THR A 43 -9.89 -16.59 7.49
C THR A 43 -8.38 -16.46 7.55
N VAL A 44 -7.76 -17.14 8.53
CA VAL A 44 -6.31 -17.13 8.77
C VAL A 44 -5.56 -17.53 7.49
N SER A 45 -5.05 -16.53 6.82
CA SER A 45 -4.26 -16.59 5.58
C SER A 45 -3.33 -15.38 5.61
N VAL A 46 -2.48 -15.18 4.59
CA VAL A 46 -1.70 -13.92 4.48
C VAL A 46 -2.60 -12.69 4.64
N GLY A 47 -3.88 -12.79 4.23
CA GLY A 47 -4.90 -11.76 4.46
C GLY A 47 -5.11 -11.38 5.93
N SER A 48 -5.15 -12.32 6.88
CA SER A 48 -5.39 -11.97 8.29
C SER A 48 -4.24 -11.18 8.92
N PHE A 49 -3.00 -11.46 8.52
CA PHE A 49 -1.85 -10.64 8.94
C PHE A 49 -1.91 -9.25 8.32
N LEU A 50 -2.36 -9.13 7.07
CA LEU A 50 -2.56 -7.84 6.41
C LEU A 50 -3.70 -7.04 7.04
N ASP A 51 -4.76 -7.71 7.49
CA ASP A 51 -5.89 -7.08 8.18
C ASP A 51 -5.53 -6.62 9.58
N ASP A 52 -4.76 -7.41 10.34
CA ASP A 52 -4.22 -7.00 11.65
C ASP A 52 -3.35 -5.74 11.50
N VAL A 53 -2.54 -5.70 10.43
CA VAL A 53 -1.70 -4.56 10.10
C VAL A 53 -2.55 -3.38 9.67
N ALA A 54 -3.51 -3.57 8.75
CA ALA A 54 -4.41 -2.52 8.28
C ALA A 54 -5.21 -1.90 9.44
N GLY A 55 -5.76 -2.74 10.32
CA GLY A 55 -6.52 -2.32 11.51
C GLY A 55 -5.67 -1.54 12.52
N ALA A 56 -4.39 -1.88 12.67
CA ALA A 56 -3.47 -1.13 13.54
C ALA A 56 -3.07 0.25 12.96
N LEU A 57 -3.18 0.43 11.64
CA LEU A 57 -2.74 1.63 10.92
C LEU A 57 -3.81 2.71 10.78
N VAL A 58 -5.10 2.35 10.77
CA VAL A 58 -6.21 3.30 10.66
C VAL A 58 -6.66 3.73 12.06
N GLY A 59 -6.44 4.99 12.42
CA GLY A 59 -6.91 5.57 13.68
C GLY A 59 -8.28 6.22 13.51
N GLY A 60 -9.37 5.54 13.90
CA GLY A 60 -10.71 6.11 13.88
C GLY A 60 -11.74 5.28 13.10
N LYS A 61 -13.00 5.68 13.18
CA LYS A 61 -14.18 5.00 12.61
C LYS A 61 -14.34 5.25 11.10
N ASP A 62 -13.30 5.03 10.30
CA ASP A 62 -13.55 4.87 8.86
C ASP A 62 -14.29 3.54 8.68
N GLU A 63 -15.59 3.63 8.36
CA GLU A 63 -16.44 2.46 8.15
C GLU A 63 -16.03 1.81 6.83
N THR A 64 -15.06 0.91 6.90
CA THR A 64 -14.64 0.08 5.77
C THR A 64 -15.84 -0.75 5.34
N LEU A 65 -16.28 -0.56 4.09
CA LEU A 65 -17.39 -1.30 3.51
C LEU A 65 -16.91 -2.68 3.06
N PHE A 66 -15.77 -2.71 2.37
CA PHE A 66 -15.12 -3.93 1.89
C PHE A 66 -13.66 -3.65 1.54
N ARG A 67 -12.90 -4.72 1.33
CA ARG A 67 -11.54 -4.69 0.81
C ARG A 67 -11.48 -5.40 -0.54
N LEU A 68 -10.64 -4.89 -1.42
CA LEU A 68 -10.30 -5.53 -2.69
C LEU A 68 -8.88 -6.06 -2.58
N HIS A 69 -8.70 -7.34 -2.89
CA HIS A 69 -7.44 -8.05 -2.81
C HIS A 69 -6.96 -8.40 -4.21
N PHE A 70 -5.91 -7.72 -4.68
CA PHE A 70 -5.34 -7.90 -6.01
C PHE A 70 -4.06 -8.72 -5.94
N ASP A 71 -3.99 -9.77 -6.74
CA ASP A 71 -2.75 -10.51 -6.97
C ASP A 71 -2.05 -9.97 -8.21
N LEU A 72 -0.94 -9.28 -8.00
CA LEU A 72 -0.17 -8.61 -9.04
C LEU A 72 0.94 -9.56 -9.52
N ALA A 73 0.88 -9.97 -10.78
CA ALA A 73 1.87 -10.87 -11.37
C ALA A 73 3.11 -10.14 -11.94
N GLN A 74 2.98 -8.87 -12.28
CA GLN A 74 4.03 -8.07 -12.93
C GLN A 74 4.30 -6.76 -12.19
N PRO A 75 5.55 -6.25 -12.24
CA PRO A 75 6.76 -6.89 -12.77
C PRO A 75 7.27 -8.07 -11.91
N ARG A 76 6.73 -8.25 -10.71
CA ARG A 76 7.00 -9.38 -9.81
C ARG A 76 5.73 -9.77 -9.05
N PRO A 77 5.66 -10.99 -8.48
CA PRO A 77 4.59 -11.36 -7.56
C PRO A 77 4.49 -10.39 -6.37
N ALA A 78 3.34 -9.74 -6.26
CA ALA A 78 2.98 -8.84 -5.18
C ALA A 78 1.48 -8.92 -4.90
N HIS A 79 1.07 -8.45 -3.74
CA HIS A 79 -0.33 -8.34 -3.36
C HIS A 79 -0.66 -6.90 -2.99
N LEU A 80 -1.79 -6.41 -3.47
CA LEU A 80 -2.33 -5.10 -3.13
C LEU A 80 -3.71 -5.28 -2.51
N GLN A 81 -3.83 -4.90 -1.23
CA GLN A 81 -5.11 -4.75 -0.55
C GLN A 81 -5.55 -3.30 -0.58
N VAL A 82 -6.78 -3.05 -1.04
CA VAL A 82 -7.38 -1.72 -1.17
C VAL A 82 -8.59 -1.63 -0.27
N SER A 83 -8.60 -0.71 0.70
CA SER A 83 -9.79 -0.46 1.51
C SER A 83 -10.75 0.47 0.78
N VAL A 84 -12.04 0.13 0.79
CA VAL A 84 -13.11 1.00 0.31
C VAL A 84 -13.99 1.38 1.50
N ASN A 85 -14.05 2.67 1.78
CA ASN A 85 -14.63 3.22 2.99
C ASN A 85 -15.91 4.00 2.65
N ARG A 86 -16.87 4.03 3.56
CA ARG A 86 -18.12 4.79 3.40
C ARG A 86 -17.83 6.29 3.31
N GLN A 87 -18.51 6.99 2.39
CA GLN A 87 -18.55 8.45 2.34
C GLN A 87 -19.98 8.94 2.05
N GLY A 88 -20.74 9.26 3.10
CA GLY A 88 -22.15 9.61 2.95
C GLY A 88 -22.94 8.48 2.27
N VAL A 89 -23.57 8.79 1.13
CA VAL A 89 -24.27 7.80 0.27
C VAL A 89 -23.35 7.11 -0.75
N GLY A 90 -22.09 7.53 -0.85
CA GLY A 90 -21.06 6.97 -1.72
C GLY A 90 -19.94 6.27 -0.94
N SER A 91 -18.80 6.12 -1.58
CA SER A 91 -17.59 5.52 -1.03
C SER A 91 -16.33 6.18 -1.56
N HIS A 92 -15.20 5.92 -0.90
CA HIS A 92 -13.88 6.34 -1.36
C HIS A 92 -12.84 5.25 -1.09
N VAL A 93 -11.78 5.22 -1.89
CA VAL A 93 -10.61 4.40 -1.61
C VAL A 93 -9.80 5.05 -0.50
N GLY A 94 -9.52 4.26 0.53
CA GLY A 94 -8.75 4.64 1.71
C GLY A 94 -7.34 4.07 1.68
N LEU A 95 -7.07 3.09 2.54
CA LEU A 95 -5.77 2.45 2.71
C LEU A 95 -5.39 1.63 1.46
N LEU A 96 -4.14 1.77 1.03
CA LEU A 96 -3.49 0.91 0.05
C LEU A 96 -2.36 0.16 0.76
N LEU A 97 -2.49 -1.15 0.90
CA LEU A 97 -1.50 -1.99 1.55
C LEU A 97 -0.86 -2.92 0.51
N TYR A 98 0.39 -2.61 0.18
CA TYR A 98 1.19 -3.39 -0.75
C TYR A 98 2.10 -4.36 -0.01
N THR A 99 2.20 -5.58 -0.53
CA THR A 99 3.20 -6.54 -0.10
C THR A 99 3.89 -7.24 -1.27
N ALA A 100 5.17 -7.56 -1.09
CA ALA A 100 5.92 -8.35 -2.05
C ALA A 100 6.95 -9.20 -1.33
N LYS A 101 7.06 -10.46 -1.73
CA LYS A 101 8.12 -11.35 -1.27
C LYS A 101 9.44 -10.95 -1.93
N LEU A 102 10.47 -10.73 -1.14
CA LEU A 102 11.85 -10.53 -1.55
C LEU A 102 12.60 -11.87 -1.41
N SER A 103 13.40 -12.21 -2.42
CA SER A 103 14.17 -13.47 -2.47
C SER A 103 15.36 -13.47 -1.51
N LYS A 104 15.89 -12.29 -1.18
CA LYS A 104 17.01 -12.15 -0.25
C LYS A 104 16.51 -12.05 1.18
N SER A 105 17.14 -12.82 2.08
CA SER A 105 16.91 -12.68 3.53
C SER A 105 17.64 -11.43 4.03
N GLY A 106 16.89 -10.39 4.34
CA GLY A 106 17.41 -9.14 4.88
C GLY A 106 17.69 -9.19 6.39
N GLY A 107 18.15 -10.32 6.95
CA GLY A 107 18.40 -10.41 8.39
C GLY A 107 17.14 -10.18 9.24
N GLY A 108 17.26 -9.35 10.30
CA GLY A 108 16.13 -8.98 11.16
C GLY A 108 15.13 -7.99 10.55
N GLU A 109 14.07 -7.67 11.30
CA GLU A 109 13.08 -6.68 10.88
C GLU A 109 13.67 -5.27 10.80
N VAL A 110 13.31 -4.54 9.74
CA VAL A 110 13.61 -3.12 9.57
C VAL A 110 12.36 -2.35 9.15
N ALA A 111 12.21 -1.13 9.65
CA ALA A 111 11.08 -0.26 9.34
C ALA A 111 11.54 1.18 9.10
N LEU A 112 10.86 1.88 8.19
CA LEU A 112 11.04 3.31 8.00
C LEU A 112 10.43 4.05 9.19
N GLU A 113 11.21 4.95 9.80
CA GLU A 113 10.73 5.77 10.92
C GLU A 113 9.49 6.60 10.53
N ASP A 114 8.79 7.07 11.55
CA ASP A 114 7.74 8.06 11.41
C ASP A 114 8.25 9.30 10.65
N PRO A 115 7.37 9.99 9.89
CA PRO A 115 7.71 11.23 9.20
C PRO A 115 8.32 12.25 10.16
N LYS A 116 9.51 12.75 9.81
CA LYS A 116 10.18 13.82 10.55
C LYS A 116 9.76 15.19 10.00
N PHE A 117 9.61 16.18 10.88
CA PHE A 117 9.33 17.56 10.49
C PHE A 117 10.49 18.17 9.67
N LEU A 118 11.72 17.78 9.99
CA LEU A 118 12.92 18.18 9.26
C LEU A 118 13.67 16.94 8.76
N GLY A 119 14.03 16.93 7.48
CA GLY A 119 14.78 15.86 6.84
C GLY A 119 13.91 14.68 6.38
N LYS A 120 14.58 13.57 6.00
CA LYS A 120 13.93 12.31 5.61
C LYS A 120 14.06 11.29 6.73
N SER A 121 13.00 10.52 6.95
CA SER A 121 13.00 9.37 7.86
C SER A 121 13.95 8.31 7.33
N LYS A 122 14.66 7.62 8.23
CA LYS A 122 15.59 6.53 7.91
C LYS A 122 14.97 5.18 8.27
N PHE A 123 15.55 4.09 7.78
CA PHE A 123 15.25 2.75 8.26
C PHE A 123 15.91 2.51 9.62
N THR A 124 15.17 1.88 10.54
CA THR A 124 15.60 1.45 11.88
C THR A 124 15.22 -0.01 12.11
N GLY A 125 15.86 -0.67 13.10
CA GLY A 125 15.74 -2.12 13.35
C GLY A 125 17.11 -2.79 13.29
N ASP A 126 17.22 -3.87 12.50
CA ASP A 126 18.51 -4.55 12.25
C ASP A 126 19.57 -3.58 11.71
N GLY A 127 20.68 -3.43 12.44
CA GLY A 127 21.70 -2.42 12.16
C GLY A 127 22.47 -2.66 10.85
N ALA A 128 22.75 -3.92 10.49
CA ALA A 128 23.49 -4.24 9.27
C ALA A 128 22.64 -3.92 8.04
N VAL A 129 21.35 -4.25 8.10
CA VAL A 129 20.41 -4.05 6.99
C VAL A 129 20.04 -2.59 6.86
N CYS A 130 19.76 -1.92 7.98
CA CYS A 130 19.53 -0.47 8.00
C CYS A 130 20.73 0.29 7.42
N GLY A 131 21.96 -0.13 7.71
CA GLY A 131 23.17 0.46 7.13
C GLY A 131 23.16 0.44 5.60
N LYS A 132 22.81 -0.70 5.00
CA LYS A 132 22.72 -0.85 3.54
C LYS A 132 21.57 -0.03 2.95
N LEU A 133 20.36 -0.11 3.52
CA LEU A 133 19.20 0.61 3.02
C LEU A 133 19.37 2.13 3.13
N ASN A 134 19.90 2.62 4.25
CA ASN A 134 20.13 4.05 4.49
C ASN A 134 21.28 4.64 3.67
N ALA A 135 22.18 3.81 3.13
CA ALA A 135 23.22 4.26 2.20
C ALA A 135 22.64 4.62 0.81
N ASN A 136 21.47 4.10 0.46
CA ASN A 136 20.79 4.42 -0.79
C ASN A 136 19.87 5.65 -0.63
N GLY A 137 20.39 6.84 -0.95
CA GLY A 137 19.65 8.10 -0.81
C GLY A 137 18.39 8.19 -1.68
N GLU A 138 18.38 7.57 -2.86
CA GLU A 138 17.20 7.55 -3.74
C GLU A 138 16.10 6.63 -3.18
N LEU A 139 16.47 5.46 -2.62
CA LEU A 139 15.54 4.61 -1.89
C LEU A 139 14.89 5.37 -0.73
N ILE A 140 15.69 6.08 0.08
CA ILE A 140 15.16 6.88 1.20
C ILE A 140 14.16 7.93 0.71
N LYS A 141 14.49 8.65 -0.35
CA LYS A 141 13.62 9.67 -0.94
C LYS A 141 12.29 9.05 -1.42
N ARG A 142 12.36 7.94 -2.16
CA ARG A 142 11.18 7.25 -2.70
C ARG A 142 10.31 6.64 -1.62
N ALA A 143 10.89 5.89 -0.67
CA ALA A 143 10.17 5.30 0.45
C ALA A 143 9.44 6.36 1.28
N ASN A 144 10.09 7.50 1.56
CA ASN A 144 9.45 8.60 2.28
C ASN A 144 8.28 9.23 1.51
N SER A 145 8.40 9.36 0.19
CA SER A 145 7.38 9.93 -0.70
C SER A 145 6.20 8.98 -0.92
N PHE A 146 6.49 7.68 -0.96
CA PHE A 146 5.51 6.65 -1.22
C PHE A 146 4.71 6.27 0.03
N ALA A 147 5.35 6.08 1.20
CA ALA A 147 4.68 5.66 2.44
C ALA A 147 3.94 6.82 3.15
N ARG A 148 2.97 7.44 2.48
CA ARG A 148 2.24 8.63 2.96
C ARG A 148 1.38 8.30 4.17
N VAL A 149 1.40 9.19 5.16
CA VAL A 149 0.55 9.10 6.37
C VAL A 149 -0.68 9.99 6.29
N GLU A 150 -0.73 10.89 5.32
CA GLU A 150 -1.84 11.82 5.12
C GLU A 150 -2.05 12.03 3.62
N SER A 151 -3.31 12.07 3.19
CA SER A 151 -3.68 12.37 1.81
C SER A 151 -5.11 12.89 1.73
N GLN A 152 -5.50 13.41 0.56
CA GLN A 152 -6.87 13.78 0.26
C GLN A 152 -7.52 12.78 -0.69
N SER A 153 -8.71 12.30 -0.34
CA SER A 153 -9.52 11.41 -1.19
C SER A 153 -10.98 11.80 -1.05
N GLY A 154 -11.69 11.99 -2.17
CA GLY A 154 -13.11 12.38 -2.14
C GLY A 154 -13.42 13.70 -1.40
N GLY A 155 -12.44 14.57 -1.18
CA GLY A 155 -12.61 15.80 -0.37
C GLY A 155 -12.46 15.58 1.15
N LEU A 156 -12.08 14.37 1.58
CA LEU A 156 -11.71 14.05 2.95
C LEU A 156 -10.19 14.04 3.11
N THR A 157 -9.71 14.45 4.29
CA THR A 157 -8.32 14.23 4.70
C THR A 157 -8.23 12.88 5.40
N LEU A 158 -7.52 11.94 4.79
CA LEU A 158 -7.25 10.62 5.32
C LEU A 158 -5.95 10.64 6.12
N LYS A 159 -5.91 9.92 7.24
CA LYS A 159 -4.70 9.76 8.07
C LYS A 159 -4.49 8.32 8.48
N ILE A 160 -3.27 7.83 8.31
CA ILE A 160 -2.84 6.49 8.71
C ILE A 160 -1.50 6.56 9.43
N LYS A 161 -1.17 5.56 10.24
CA LYS A 161 0.20 5.40 10.75
C LYS A 161 1.15 5.03 9.61
N ARG A 162 2.42 5.41 9.74
CA ARG A 162 3.45 5.00 8.78
C ARG A 162 3.60 3.47 8.81
N CYS A 163 3.60 2.85 7.64
CA CYS A 163 4.03 1.46 7.49
C CYS A 163 4.90 1.34 6.25
N CYS A 164 6.18 1.05 6.44
CA CYS A 164 7.10 0.67 5.38
C CYS A 164 8.19 -0.17 6.01
N ARG A 165 8.05 -1.49 5.94
CA ARG A 165 8.89 -2.43 6.67
C ARG A 165 9.30 -3.62 5.81
N VAL A 166 10.46 -4.16 6.13
CA VAL A 166 10.94 -5.43 5.61
C VAL A 166 11.02 -6.37 6.79
N VAL A 167 10.21 -7.43 6.74
CA VAL A 167 10.14 -8.43 7.81
C VAL A 167 10.74 -9.76 7.32
N PRO A 168 11.36 -10.56 8.19
CA PRO A 168 11.76 -11.92 7.85
C PRO A 168 10.55 -12.74 7.39
N HIS A 169 10.72 -13.55 6.35
CA HIS A 169 9.66 -14.43 5.84
C HIS A 169 10.28 -15.71 5.29
N GLU A 170 9.48 -16.78 5.18
CA GLU A 170 9.94 -18.07 4.65
C GLU A 170 10.71 -17.91 3.33
N ASN A 171 11.96 -18.37 3.33
CA ASN A 171 12.89 -18.32 2.20
C ASN A 171 13.14 -16.89 1.66
N GLY A 172 13.21 -15.89 2.54
CA GLY A 172 13.60 -14.53 2.16
C GLY A 172 13.12 -13.46 3.15
N SER A 173 12.51 -12.41 2.61
CA SER A 173 11.88 -11.34 3.39
C SER A 173 10.57 -10.92 2.74
N MET A 174 9.73 -10.22 3.48
CA MET A 174 8.49 -9.63 2.97
C MET A 174 8.59 -8.11 3.10
N LEU A 175 8.42 -7.41 1.99
CA LEU A 175 8.19 -5.98 1.99
C LEU A 175 6.71 -5.73 2.28
N VAL A 176 6.42 -4.85 3.24
CA VAL A 176 5.07 -4.39 3.57
C VAL A 176 5.07 -2.88 3.60
N ILE A 177 4.31 -2.24 2.71
CA ILE A 177 4.15 -0.79 2.69
C ILE A 177 2.68 -0.42 2.65
N ALA A 178 2.26 0.40 3.61
CA ALA A 178 0.96 1.05 3.56
C ALA A 178 1.10 2.49 3.06
N THR A 179 0.13 2.90 2.26
CA THR A 179 0.03 4.26 1.75
C THR A 179 -1.42 4.66 1.52
N LEU A 180 -1.61 5.89 1.08
CA LEU A 180 -2.88 6.48 0.68
C LEU A 180 -2.83 6.87 -0.80
N PRO A 181 -3.96 6.87 -1.52
CA PRO A 181 -4.04 7.39 -2.87
C PRO A 181 -3.48 8.80 -2.94
N ARG A 182 -2.73 9.11 -3.99
CA ARG A 182 -2.15 10.43 -4.20
C ARG A 182 -3.02 11.27 -5.12
N PRO A 183 -3.48 12.46 -4.71
CA PRO A 183 -4.15 13.40 -5.59
C PRO A 183 -3.28 13.73 -6.81
N VAL A 184 -3.87 13.68 -7.99
CA VAL A 184 -3.27 14.11 -9.26
C VAL A 184 -4.21 15.06 -9.99
N LYS A 185 -3.69 15.75 -11.01
CA LYS A 185 -4.48 16.66 -11.87
C LYS A 185 -5.30 17.67 -11.05
N MET A 186 -4.65 18.41 -10.14
CA MET A 186 -5.33 19.39 -9.26
C MET A 186 -6.48 18.80 -8.42
N GLY A 187 -6.41 17.51 -8.05
CA GLY A 187 -7.43 16.83 -7.24
C GLY A 187 -8.56 16.17 -8.04
N PHE A 188 -8.57 16.31 -9.38
CA PHE A 188 -9.55 15.66 -10.26
C PHE A 188 -9.24 14.19 -10.58
N GLY A 189 -8.14 13.65 -10.05
CA GLY A 189 -7.81 12.23 -10.12
C GLY A 189 -6.99 11.78 -8.92
N ALA A 190 -6.83 10.47 -8.78
CA ALA A 190 -5.92 9.88 -7.82
C ALA A 190 -5.02 8.83 -8.49
N ALA A 191 -3.82 8.64 -7.94
CA ALA A 191 -2.91 7.56 -8.31
C ALA A 191 -2.73 6.60 -7.12
N ILE A 192 -2.58 5.31 -7.42
CA ILE A 192 -2.26 4.30 -6.39
C ILE A 192 -0.74 4.06 -6.29
N ASP A 193 0.01 4.65 -7.23
CA ASP A 193 1.47 4.65 -7.35
C ASP A 193 2.06 3.23 -7.40
N ALA A 194 1.38 2.28 -8.06
CA ALA A 194 1.80 0.86 -8.07
C ALA A 194 3.23 0.68 -8.63
N LYS A 195 3.61 1.45 -9.65
CA LYS A 195 4.97 1.46 -10.19
C LYS A 195 6.02 1.84 -9.14
N ASP A 196 5.75 2.84 -8.31
CA ASP A 196 6.71 3.30 -7.28
C ASP A 196 6.93 2.20 -6.23
N PHE A 197 5.90 1.43 -5.89
CA PHE A 197 6.03 0.28 -5.01
C PHE A 197 7.04 -0.73 -5.56
N PHE A 198 6.92 -1.10 -6.84
CA PHE A 198 7.84 -2.05 -7.46
C PHE A 198 9.27 -1.52 -7.57
N ASP A 199 9.44 -0.26 -7.96
CA ASP A 199 10.76 0.38 -7.98
C ASP A 199 11.41 0.37 -6.57
N ILE A 200 10.62 0.59 -5.51
CA ILE A 200 11.09 0.50 -4.11
C ILE A 200 11.45 -0.95 -3.75
N ALA A 201 10.61 -1.93 -4.13
CA ALA A 201 10.87 -3.34 -3.87
C ALA A 201 12.19 -3.80 -4.48
N ASP A 202 12.45 -3.41 -5.73
CA ASP A 202 13.69 -3.75 -6.43
C ASP A 202 14.91 -3.06 -5.81
N MET A 203 14.77 -1.80 -5.38
CA MET A 203 15.85 -1.09 -4.69
C MET A 203 16.18 -1.70 -3.32
N ILE A 204 15.15 -2.13 -2.57
CA ILE A 204 15.34 -2.83 -1.30
C ILE A 204 16.03 -4.16 -1.56
N GLU A 205 15.51 -4.97 -2.47
CA GLU A 205 16.09 -6.27 -2.79
C GLU A 205 17.53 -6.17 -3.32
N ALA A 206 17.86 -5.14 -4.10
CA ALA A 206 19.23 -4.89 -4.52
C ALA A 206 20.16 -4.58 -3.34
N ALA A 207 19.65 -3.90 -2.31
CA ALA A 207 20.41 -3.48 -1.15
C ALA A 207 20.54 -4.55 -0.04
N LEU A 208 19.63 -5.52 0.03
CA LEU A 208 19.75 -6.68 0.94
C LEU A 208 20.95 -7.55 0.55
#